data_AF-A0AAW5ZCM1-F1
#
_entry.id   AF-A0AAW5ZCM1-F1
#
_cell.length_a   1.000
_cell.length_b   1.000
_cell.length_c   1.000
_cell.angle_alpha   90.00
_cell.angle_beta   90.00
_cell.angle_gamma   90.00
#
_symmetry.space_group_name_H-M   'P 1'
#
loop_
_entity.id
_entity.type
_entity.pdbx_description
1 polymer ?
#
loop_
_entity_poly.entity_id
_entity_poly.type
_entity_poly.pdbx_seq_one_letter_code
_entity_poly.pdbx_strand_id
1 'polypeptide(L)'
;FNYSKQVDATNSTISLAAYRFSDRHFHSYANYLDHKYNDNDAQDEKQTISLSVGQPITPLNLNLYANLLHQTWWNADASTTANITA
;
A
#
# COMPACT_ATOMS: atom_id res chain seq x y z
N PHE A 1 -9.30 -2.56 0.54
CA PHE A 1 -10.18 -1.59 -0.13
C PHE A 1 -9.49 -1.12 -1.40
N ASN A 2 -10.08 -1.38 -2.55
CA ASN A 2 -9.53 -0.96 -3.84
C ASN A 2 -10.52 0.01 -4.46
N TYR A 3 -10.02 1.17 -4.88
CA TYR A 3 -10.78 2.24 -5.52
C TYR A 3 -10.05 2.68 -6.77
N SER A 4 -10.70 2.57 -7.92
CA SER A 4 -10.19 3.14 -9.16
C SER A 4 -11.23 4.10 -9.71
N LYS A 5 -10.78 5.26 -10.17
CA LYS A 5 -11.60 6.27 -10.83
C LYS A 5 -10.87 6.80 -12.05
N GLN A 6 -11.57 6.83 -13.18
CA GLN A 6 -11.14 7.56 -14.35
C GLN A 6 -11.85 8.91 -14.40
N VAL A 7 -11.12 9.93 -14.81
CA VAL A 7 -11.60 11.30 -15.00
C VAL A 7 -11.52 11.59 -16.49
N ASP A 8 -12.67 11.48 -17.17
CA ASP A 8 -12.76 11.69 -18.62
C ASP A 8 -12.37 13.13 -19.01
N ALA A 9 -12.63 14.11 -18.14
CA ALA A 9 -12.34 15.52 -18.38
C ALA A 9 -10.84 15.82 -18.66
N THR A 10 -9.94 15.01 -18.12
CA THR A 10 -8.49 15.16 -18.27
C THR A 10 -7.81 13.87 -18.75
N ASN A 11 -8.59 12.90 -19.25
CA ASN A 11 -8.13 11.53 -19.55
C ASN A 11 -7.24 10.94 -18.45
N SER A 12 -7.51 11.29 -17.20
CA SER A 12 -6.65 10.94 -16.07
C SER A 12 -7.17 9.68 -15.39
N THR A 13 -6.25 8.85 -14.91
CA THR A 13 -6.54 7.60 -14.23
C THR A 13 -6.00 7.68 -12.81
N ILE A 14 -6.86 7.37 -11.83
CA ILE A 14 -6.49 7.36 -10.42
C ILE A 14 -6.85 5.98 -9.88
N SER A 15 -5.87 5.30 -9.31
CA SER A 15 -6.00 3.98 -8.70
C SER A 15 -5.46 4.04 -7.29
N LEU A 16 -6.28 3.69 -6.32
CA LEU A 16 -5.95 3.63 -4.91
C LEU A 16 -6.23 2.22 -4.41
N ALA A 17 -5.20 1.52 -3.93
CA ALA A 17 -5.35 0.24 -3.27
C ALA A 17 -4.82 0.36 -1.83
N ALA A 18 -5.72 0.23 -0.87
CA ALA A 18 -5.38 0.22 0.55
C ALA A 18 -5.65 -1.17 1.11
N TYR A 19 -4.59 -1.82 1.58
CA TYR A 19 -4.66 -3.10 2.28
C TYR A 19 -4.41 -2.83 3.76
N ARG A 20 -5.38 -3.17 4.61
CA ARG A 20 -5.25 -3.09 6.07
C ARG A 20 -5.32 -4.51 6.61
N PHE A 21 -4.22 -4.96 7.21
CA PHE A 21 -4.21 -6.22 7.94
C PHE A 21 -4.82 -5.97 9.32
N SER A 22 -6.04 -6.46 9.51
CA SER A 22 -6.73 -6.42 10.80
C SER A 22 -6.75 -7.80 11.39
N ASP A 23 -5.60 -8.33 11.81
CA ASP A 23 -5.59 -9.18 13.00
C ASP A 23 -4.19 -9.37 13.59
N ARG A 24 -4.00 -8.89 14.82
CA ARG A 24 -2.98 -9.40 15.74
C ARG A 24 -3.55 -10.47 16.69
N HIS A 25 -4.83 -10.84 16.52
CA HIS A 25 -5.60 -11.60 17.50
C HIS A 25 -6.27 -12.88 16.97
N PHE A 26 -5.97 -13.33 15.75
CA PHE A 26 -6.25 -14.74 15.42
C PHE A 26 -5.18 -15.64 16.05
N HIS A 27 -5.06 -15.59 17.38
CA HIS A 27 -4.60 -16.75 18.14
C HIS A 27 -5.66 -17.84 17.93
N SER A 28 -5.57 -18.55 16.81
CA SER A 28 -6.14 -19.89 16.78
C SER A 28 -5.50 -20.63 17.95
N TYR A 29 -6.33 -21.25 18.78
CA TYR A 29 -5.97 -22.08 19.93
C TYR A 29 -5.05 -23.28 19.56
N ALA A 30 -4.55 -23.35 18.32
CA ALA A 30 -3.65 -24.36 17.82
C ALA A 30 -2.18 -24.13 18.22
N ASN A 31 -1.78 -22.92 18.62
CA ASN A 31 -0.38 -22.59 18.92
C ASN A 31 -0.06 -22.44 20.42
N TYR A 32 -0.58 -23.34 21.25
CA TYR A 32 -0.12 -23.45 22.64
C TYR A 32 1.21 -24.26 22.75
N LEU A 33 1.60 -25.02 21.73
CA LEU A 33 2.76 -25.92 21.82
C LEU A 33 4.05 -25.48 21.11
N ASP A 34 4.03 -24.43 20.28
CA ASP A 34 5.21 -24.06 19.46
C ASP A 34 5.92 -22.77 19.91
N HIS A 35 5.50 -22.22 21.05
CA HIS A 35 6.06 -21.00 21.66
C HIS A 35 7.39 -21.27 22.41
N LYS A 36 8.22 -22.19 21.90
CA LYS A 36 9.54 -22.54 22.48
C LYS A 36 10.71 -22.41 21.49
N TYR A 37 10.48 -22.29 20.19
CA TYR A 37 11.57 -22.50 19.22
C TYR A 37 11.87 -21.39 18.20
N ASN A 38 11.04 -20.37 17.98
CA ASN A 38 11.40 -19.31 17.04
C ASN A 38 10.76 -17.97 17.42
N ASP A 39 11.48 -17.26 18.29
CA ASP A 39 11.24 -15.88 18.64
C ASP A 39 11.87 -14.97 17.57
N ASN A 40 11.15 -13.90 17.20
CA ASN A 40 11.65 -12.72 16.47
C ASN A 40 11.92 -12.84 14.96
N ASP A 41 10.90 -12.75 14.10
CA ASP A 41 10.99 -11.92 12.86
C ASP A 41 9.71 -11.89 12.00
N ALA A 42 8.53 -12.10 12.59
CA ALA A 42 7.31 -11.70 11.91
C ALA A 42 7.22 -10.17 11.94
N GLN A 43 7.71 -9.50 10.88
CA GLN A 43 7.39 -8.10 10.66
C GLN A 43 5.88 -8.01 10.46
N ASP A 44 5.15 -7.71 11.53
CA ASP A 44 3.71 -7.57 11.48
C ASP A 44 3.37 -6.31 10.67
N GLU A 45 3.05 -6.51 9.39
CA GLU A 45 2.62 -5.44 8.49
C GLU A 45 1.24 -4.92 8.96
N LYS A 46 1.16 -3.66 9.36
CA LYS A 46 -0.05 -3.07 9.94
C LYS A 46 -1.02 -2.59 8.88
N GLN A 47 -0.50 -1.84 7.91
CA GLN A 47 -1.29 -1.23 6.85
C GLN A 47 -0.39 -0.79 5.71
N THR A 48 -0.81 -1.12 4.49
CA THR A 48 -0.17 -0.72 3.25
C THR A 48 -1.15 0.04 2.36
N ILE A 49 -0.72 1.18 1.85
CA ILE A 49 -1.52 2.06 0.99
C ILE A 49 -0.70 2.31 -0.27
N SER A 50 -1.21 1.91 -1.42
CA SER A 50 -0.67 2.26 -2.73
C SER A 50 -1.64 3.19 -3.46
N LEU A 51 -1.07 4.25 -4.04
CA LEU A 51 -1.76 5.24 -4.84
C LEU A 51 -0.99 5.40 -6.15
N SER A 52 -1.67 5.24 -7.27
CA SER A 52 -1.14 5.40 -8.61
C SER A 52 -2.01 6.39 -9.38
N VAL A 53 -1.39 7.40 -9.95
CA VAL A 53 -2.04 8.44 -10.75
C VAL A 53 -1.33 8.52 -12.10
N GLY A 54 -2.08 8.44 -13.19
CA GLY A 54 -1.59 8.67 -14.54
C GLY A 54 -2.40 9.80 -15.18
N GLN A 55 -1.75 10.91 -15.49
CA GLN A 55 -2.36 12.07 -16.13
C GLN A 55 -1.60 12.45 -17.41
N PRO A 56 -2.23 12.25 -18.58
CA PRO A 56 -1.73 12.82 -19.82
C PRO A 56 -2.01 14.33 -19.86
N ILE A 57 -0.96 15.13 -20.04
CA ILE A 57 -1.06 16.57 -20.26
C ILE A 57 -0.97 16.82 -21.77
N THR A 58 -2.11 16.67 -22.45
CA THR A 58 -2.23 16.88 -23.91
C THR A 58 -1.66 18.22 -24.38
N PRO A 59 -1.84 19.35 -23.66
CA PRO A 59 -1.30 20.64 -24.08
C PRO A 59 0.24 20.70 -24.11
N LEU A 60 0.92 19.88 -23.29
CA LEU A 60 2.39 19.83 -23.21
C LEU A 60 2.96 18.55 -23.86
N ASN A 61 2.10 17.69 -24.41
CA ASN A 61 2.47 16.36 -24.90
C ASN A 61 3.31 15.56 -23.87
N LEU A 62 2.92 15.64 -22.60
CA LEU A 62 3.63 15.04 -21.46
C LEU A 62 2.75 13.99 -20.79
N ASN A 63 3.34 12.91 -20.27
CA ASN A 63 2.59 11.87 -19.57
C ASN A 63 3.09 11.73 -18.14
N LEU A 64 2.34 12.31 -17.22
CA LEU A 64 2.71 12.37 -15.81
C LEU A 64 2.19 11.13 -15.09
N TYR A 65 3.10 10.33 -14.56
CA TYR A 65 2.81 9.17 -13.73
C TYR A 65 3.37 9.40 -12.32
N ALA A 66 2.51 9.28 -11.32
CA ALA A 66 2.90 9.36 -9.91
C ALA A 66 2.47 8.08 -9.21
N ASN A 67 3.39 7.45 -8.48
CA ASN A 67 3.14 6.27 -7.67
C ASN A 67 3.60 6.55 -6.25
N LEU A 68 2.74 6.30 -5.27
CA LEU A 68 3.02 6.46 -3.86
C LEU A 68 2.66 5.17 -3.14
N LEU A 69 3.58 4.69 -2.31
CA LEU A 69 3.44 3.50 -1.49
C LEU A 69 3.77 3.90 -0.05
N HIS A 70 2.80 3.74 0.85
CA HIS A 70 2.97 3.98 2.27
C HIS A 70 2.72 2.68 3.01
N GLN A 71 3.74 2.18 3.70
CA GLN A 71 3.71 0.95 4.47
C GLN A 71 3.95 1.28 5.94
N THR A 72 3.13 0.72 6.81
CA THR A 72 3.25 0.89 8.26
C THR A 72 3.41 -0.47 8.90
N TRP A 73 4.26 -0.54 9.92
CA TRP A 73 4.57 -1.74 10.66
C TRP A 73 4.19 -1.56 12.13
N TRP A 74 4.00 -2.64 12.86
CA TRP A 74 3.76 -2.57 14.31
C TRP A 74 5.03 -2.41 15.12
N ASN A 75 6.13 -2.96 14.63
CA ASN A 75 7.44 -3.03 15.29
C ASN A 75 8.52 -2.19 14.59
N ALA A 76 8.17 -1.47 13.51
CA ALA A 76 9.09 -0.64 12.76
C ALA A 76 8.41 0.67 12.33
N ASP A 77 9.23 1.65 11.94
CA ASP A 77 8.75 2.93 11.43
C ASP A 77 7.99 2.79 10.11
N ALA A 78 7.07 3.73 9.88
CA ALA A 78 6.36 3.81 8.62
C ALA A 78 7.31 4.19 7.48
N SER A 79 7.25 3.46 6.36
CA SER A 79 7.99 3.76 5.14
C SER A 79 7.06 4.39 4.10
N THR A 80 7.51 5.47 3.47
CA THR A 80 6.79 6.10 2.36
C THR A 80 7.70 6.22 1.17
N THR A 81 7.36 5.55 0.07
CA THR A 81 8.06 5.63 -1.20
C THR A 81 7.17 6.34 -2.21
N ALA A 82 7.70 7.39 -2.85
CA ALA A 82 7.01 8.11 -3.90
C ALA A 82 7.91 8.19 -5.13
N ASN A 83 7.34 7.90 -6.30
CA ASN A 83 8.01 7.96 -7.59
C ASN A 83 7.16 8.80 -8.54
N ILE A 84 7.80 9.72 -9.26
CA ILE A 84 7.15 10.57 -10.25
C ILE A 84 7.95 10.46 -11.55
N THR A 85 7.24 10.23 -12.65
CA THR A 85 7.78 10.12 -14.01
C THR A 85 6.93 11.02 -14.91
N ALA A 86 7.54 11.65 -15.91
CA ALA A 86 6.90 12.59 -16.81
C ALA A 86 7.27 12.29 -18.27
#